data_AF-C5BLM2-F1
#
_entry.id   AF-C5BLM2-F1
#
_cell.length_a   1.000
_cell.length_b   1.000
_cell.length_c   1.000
_cell.angle_alpha   90.00
_cell.angle_beta   90.00
_cell.angle_gamma   90.00
#
_symmetry.space_group_name_H-M   'P 1'
#
loop_
_entity.id
_entity.type
_entity.pdbx_description
1 polymer ?
#
loop_
_entity_poly.entity_id
_entity_poly.type
_entity_poly.pdbx_seq_one_letter_code
_entity_poly.pdbx_strand_id
1 'polypeptide(L)' 'MNRAHQMQQLSVAYNNTSVMRQQLIREITCLERQLERLRLRDEMLDFATLQTYEEMISSRKELLDSLPWGN' A
#
# COMPACT_ATOMS: atom_id res chain seq x y z
N MET A 1 31.88 -2.60 -20.66
CA MET A 1 30.54 -2.06 -20.99
C MET A 1 29.43 -2.49 -20.01
N ASN A 2 29.73 -2.78 -18.73
CA ASN A 2 28.72 -3.37 -17.81
C ASN A 2 28.25 -2.45 -16.67
N ARG A 3 29.03 -1.42 -16.31
CA ARG A 3 28.74 -0.57 -15.14
C ARG A 3 27.57 0.40 -15.34
N ALA A 4 27.45 0.97 -16.54
CA ALA A 4 26.38 1.92 -16.88
C ALA A 4 24.98 1.23 -16.90
N HIS A 5 24.89 0.05 -17.50
CA HIS A 5 23.64 -0.73 -17.53
C HIS A 5 23.17 -1.17 -16.14
N GLN A 6 24.11 -1.56 -15.27
CA GLN A 6 23.80 -1.97 -13.89
C GLN A 6 23.29 -0.79 -13.04
N MET A 7 23.87 0.42 -13.20
CA MET A 7 23.39 1.63 -12.51
C MET A 7 21.99 2.05 -12.99
N GLN A 8 21.70 1.92 -14.29
CA GLN A 8 20.38 2.20 -14.84
C GLN A 8 19.31 1.26 -14.27
N GLN A 9 19.59 -0.04 -14.18
CA GLN A 9 18.65 -1.02 -13.62
C GLN A 9 18.35 -0.74 -12.14
N LEU A 10 19.36 -0.39 -11.34
CA LEU A 10 19.19 0.00 -9.94
C LEU A 10 18.32 1.26 -9.79
N SER A 11 18.55 2.29 -10.62
CA SER A 11 17.73 3.51 -10.59
C SER A 11 16.27 3.27 -10.96
N VAL A 12 16.01 2.40 -11.94
CA VAL A 12 14.64 2.03 -12.35
C VAL A 12 13.95 1.24 -11.24
N ALA A 13 14.63 0.27 -10.63
CA ALA A 13 14.10 -0.50 -9.51
C ALA A 13 13.76 0.39 -8.32
N TYR A 14 14.64 1.31 -7.95
CA TYR A 14 14.43 2.26 -6.84
C TYR A 14 13.24 3.20 -7.11
N ASN A 15 13.16 3.77 -8.31
CA ASN A 15 12.03 4.62 -8.71
C ASN A 15 10.72 3.84 -8.66
N ASN A 16 10.70 2.60 -9.14
CA ASN A 16 9.52 1.75 -9.10
C ASN A 16 9.09 1.44 -7.65
N THR A 17 10.03 1.13 -6.76
CA THR A 17 9.74 0.92 -5.33
C THR A 17 9.20 2.19 -4.67
N SER A 18 9.76 3.36 -4.99
CA SER A 18 9.27 4.64 -4.45
C SER A 18 7.84 4.95 -4.91
N VAL A 19 7.54 4.74 -6.19
CA VAL A 19 6.20 4.92 -6.75
C VAL A 19 5.20 3.95 -6.09
N MET A 20 5.57 2.68 -5.95
CA MET A 20 4.74 1.67 -5.31
C MET A 20 4.49 1.99 -3.82
N ARG A 21 5.51 2.45 -3.10
CA ARG A 21 5.39 2.92 -1.71
C ARG A 21 4.37 4.06 -1.60
N GLN A 22 4.46 5.07 -2.47
CA GLN A 22 3.52 6.19 -2.48
C GLN A 22 2.09 5.74 -2.81
N GLN A 23 1.91 4.78 -3.73
CA GLN A 23 0.61 4.21 -4.07
C GLN A 23 0.00 3.48 -2.88
N LEU A 24 0.76 2.59 -2.22
CA LEU A 24 0.30 1.84 -1.06
C LEU A 24 -0.14 2.77 0.08
N ILE A 25 0.63 3.83 0.37
CA ILE A 25 0.25 4.82 1.39
C ILE A 25 -1.08 5.47 1.05
N ARG A 26 -1.27 5.91 -0.22
CA ARG A 26 -2.53 6.52 -0.66
C ARG A 26 -3.71 5.56 -0.54
N GLU A 27 -3.52 4.30 -0.92
CA GLU A 27 -4.54 3.26 -0.83
C GLU A 27 -4.92 2.97 0.63
N ILE A 28 -3.95 2.80 1.51
CA ILE A 28 -4.17 2.60 2.96
C ILE A 28 -4.98 3.76 3.53
N THR A 29 -4.55 5.01 3.32
CA THR A 29 -5.27 6.20 3.82
C THR A 29 -6.68 6.33 3.23
N CYS A 30 -6.90 5.88 2.00
CA CYS A 30 -8.22 5.86 1.39
C CYS A 30 -9.13 4.81 2.04
N LEU A 31 -8.61 3.61 2.27
CA LEU A 31 -9.35 2.51 2.89
C LEU A 31 -9.67 2.79 4.36
N GLU A 32 -8.73 3.36 5.12
CA GLU A 32 -8.94 3.75 6.52
C GLU A 32 -10.08 4.77 6.65
N ARG A 33 -10.11 5.79 5.79
CA ARG A 33 -11.20 6.78 5.76
C ARG A 33 -12.55 6.18 5.36
N GLN A 34 -12.55 5.22 4.43
CA GLN A 34 -13.79 4.52 4.05
C GLN A 34 -14.30 3.63 5.18
N LEU A 35 -13.40 2.90 5.85
CA LEU A 35 -13.72 2.08 7.00
C LEU A 35 -14.28 2.92 8.16
N GLU A 36 -13.69 4.08 8.43
CA GLU A 36 -14.22 5.03 9.43
C GLU A 36 -15.64 5.48 9.09
N ARG A 37 -15.91 5.83 7.83
CA ARG A 37 -17.26 6.20 7.37
C ARG A 37 -18.25 5.04 7.47
N LEU A 38 -17.82 3.81 7.20
CA LEU A 38 -18.66 2.62 7.33
C LEU A 38 -19.01 2.35 8.80
N ARG A 39 -18.05 2.50 9.72
CA ARG A 39 -18.28 2.35 11.16
C ARG A 39 -19.26 3.37 11.73
N LEU A 40 -19.40 4.54 11.09
CA LEU A 40 -20.35 5.58 11.49
C LEU A 40 -21.78 5.37 10.95
N ARG A 41 -21.97 4.49 9.95
CA ARG A 41 -23.29 4.14 9.44
C ARG A 41 -23.88 3.01 10.30
N ASP A 42 -24.75 3.40 11.23
CA ASP A 42 -25.44 2.53 12.19
C ASP A 42 -26.49 1.58 11.56
N GLU A 43 -26.81 1.77 10.27
CA GLU A 43 -27.76 0.93 9.54
C GLU A 43 -27.12 -0.40 9.12
N MET A 44 -27.41 -1.46 9.87
CA MET A 44 -27.01 -2.86 9.57
C MET A 44 -25.57 -2.97 9.06
N LEU A 45 -24.64 -2.59 9.92
CA LEU A 45 -23.21 -2.78 9.75
C LEU A 45 -22.91 -4.20 9.24
N ASP A 46 -22.62 -4.31 7.95
CA ASP A 46 -22.21 -5.56 7.34
C ASP A 46 -20.79 -5.87 7.83
N PHE A 47 -20.71 -6.70 8.86
CA PHE A 47 -19.45 -7.13 9.46
C PHE A 47 -18.51 -7.76 8.42
N ALA A 48 -19.04 -8.43 7.39
CA ALA A 48 -18.22 -8.99 6.32
C ALA A 48 -17.55 -7.87 5.51
N THR A 49 -18.27 -6.78 5.24
CA THR A 49 -17.70 -5.59 4.60
C THR A 49 -16.62 -4.97 5.47
N LEU A 50 -16.85 -4.77 6.78
CA LEU A 50 -15.79 -4.23 7.67
C LEU A 50 -14.54 -5.09 7.68
N GLN A 51 -14.71 -6.41 7.84
CA GLN A 51 -13.61 -7.36 7.86
C GLN A 51 -12.82 -7.31 6.54
N THR A 52 -13.51 -7.22 5.41
CA THR A 52 -12.88 -7.10 4.09
C THR A 52 -11.98 -5.86 4.00
N TYR A 53 -12.44 -4.71 4.53
CA TYR A 53 -11.62 -3.49 4.56
C TYR A 53 -10.39 -3.65 5.47
N GLU A 54 -10.55 -4.29 6.63
CA GLU A 54 -9.45 -4.56 7.56
C GLU A 54 -8.39 -5.48 6.93
N GLU A 55 -8.81 -6.52 6.22
CA GLU A 55 -7.91 -7.41 5.47
C GLU A 55 -7.19 -6.68 4.33
N MET A 56 -7.91 -5.85 3.56
CA MET A 56 -7.33 -5.04 2.48
C MET A 56 -6.28 -4.04 2.98
N ILE A 57 -6.51 -3.43 4.15
CA ILE A 57 -5.56 -2.52 4.80
C ILE A 57 -4.33 -3.30 5.28
N SER A 58 -4.56 -4.43 5.96
CA SER A 58 -3.50 -5.26 6.53
C SER A 58 -2.56 -5.78 5.45
N SER A 59 -3.10 -6.35 4.37
CA SER A 59 -2.32 -6.83 3.22
C SER A 59 -1.44 -5.74 2.59
N ARG A 60 -1.93 -4.49 2.51
CA ARG A 60 -1.16 -3.37 1.96
C ARG A 60 -0.07 -2.87 2.91
N LYS A 61 -0.32 -2.91 4.22
CA LYS A 61 0.69 -2.60 5.24
C LYS A 61 1.81 -3.64 5.20
N GLU A 62 1.48 -4.92 5.13
CA GLU A 62 2.46 -6.00 4.98
C GLU A 62 3.31 -5.83 3.70
N LEU A 63 2.66 -5.51 2.58
CA LEU A 63 3.37 -5.25 1.33
C LEU A 63 4.28 -4.02 1.43
N LEU A 64 3.80 -2.94 2.04
CA LEU A 64 4.57 -1.71 2.28
C LEU A 64 5.81 -1.99 3.14
N ASP A 65 5.67 -2.79 4.19
CA ASP A 65 6.76 -3.18 5.10
C ASP A 65 7.78 -4.10 4.43
N SER A 66 7.33 -4.90 3.45
CA SER A 66 8.21 -5.77 2.64
C SER A 66 9.02 -5.01 1.58
N LEU A 67 8.68 -3.75 1.26
CA LEU A 67 9.40 -2.99 0.24
C LEU A 67 10.81 -2.62 0.74
N PRO A 68 11.85 -2.75 -0.11
CA PRO A 68 13.19 -2.40 0.30
C PRO A 68 13.30 -0.92 0.64
N TRP A 69 13.79 -0.64 1.84
CA TRP A 69 14.26 0.68 2.26
C TRP A 69 15.61 0.86 1.59
N GLY A 70 15.66 1.57 0.47
CA GLY A 70 16.94 1.79 -0.22
C GLY A 70 17.91 2.48 0.73
N ASN A 71 18.94 1.75 1.15
CA ASN A 71 20.17 2.27 1.74
C ASN A 71 21.12 2.72 0.62
#